data_AF-Q5Z3A6-F1
#
_entry.id   AF-Q5Z3A6-F1
#
_cell.length_a   1.000
_cell.length_b   1.000
_cell.length_c   1.000
_cell.angle_alpha   90.00
_cell.angle_beta   90.00
_cell.angle_gamma   90.00
#
_symmetry.space_group_name_H-M   'P 1'
#
loop_
_entity.id
_entity.type
_entity.pdbx_description
1 polymer ?
#
loop_
_entity_poly.entity_id
_entity_poly.type
_entity_poly.pdbx_seq_one_letter_code
_entity_poly.pdbx_strand_id
1 'polypeptide(L)'
;MRSPAISAALEDWKRGYSPTEFARRHFRGSFRNELEAELAHLLLRLESADELQAAELARQFAERVARLDAQLRRNLSGDRHPGDDQAAPIRRTA
;
A
#
# COMPACT_ATOMS: atom_id res chain seq x y z
N MET A 1 -36.39 -6.27 2.48
CA MET A 1 -35.77 -5.70 3.70
C MET A 1 -34.44 -6.40 3.94
N ARG A 2 -33.33 -5.67 4.15
CA ARG A 2 -32.05 -6.30 4.52
C ARG A 2 -32.13 -6.81 5.95
N SER A 3 -31.54 -7.99 6.23
CA SER A 3 -31.49 -8.57 7.58
C SER A 3 -30.79 -7.60 8.55
N PRO A 4 -31.30 -7.41 9.78
CA PRO A 4 -30.67 -6.55 10.79
C PRO A 4 -29.20 -6.88 11.05
N ALA A 5 -28.82 -8.16 10.96
CA ALA A 5 -27.44 -8.62 11.11
C ALA A 5 -26.53 -8.11 9.98
N ILE A 6 -27.05 -8.04 8.74
CA ILE A 6 -26.31 -7.52 7.59
C ILE A 6 -26.13 -6.00 7.73
N SER A 7 -27.17 -5.29 8.18
CA SER A 7 -27.08 -3.85 8.43
C SER A 7 -26.07 -3.53 9.55
N ALA A 8 -26.08 -4.27 10.67
CA ALA A 8 -25.13 -4.10 11.76
C ALA A 8 -23.68 -4.37 11.33
N ALA A 9 -23.44 -5.46 10.58
CA ALA A 9 -22.12 -5.77 10.04
C ALA A 9 -21.62 -4.70 9.06
N LEU A 10 -22.51 -4.11 8.25
CA LEU A 10 -22.15 -3.02 7.34
C LEU A 10 -21.81 -1.72 8.10
N GLU A 11 -22.54 -1.38 9.16
CA GLU A 11 -22.23 -0.21 9.99
C GLU A 11 -20.92 -0.39 10.76
N ASP A 12 -20.63 -1.58 11.28
CA ASP A 12 -19.34 -1.88 11.91
C ASP A 12 -18.19 -1.90 10.89
N TRP A 13 -18.44 -2.36 9.66
CA TRP A 13 -17.47 -2.27 8.57
C TRP A 13 -17.17 -0.83 8.17
N LYS A 14 -18.20 0.04 8.12
CA LYS A 14 -18.07 1.47 7.79
C LYS A 14 -17.30 2.27 8.85
N ARG A 15 -17.30 1.82 10.11
CA ARG A 15 -16.53 2.48 11.19
C ARG A 15 -15.01 2.35 11.03
N GLY A 16 -14.54 1.56 10.05
CA GLY A 16 -13.13 1.31 9.83
C GLY A 16 -12.53 0.44 10.94
N TYR A 17 -11.21 0.48 11.08
CA TYR A 17 -10.50 -0.24 12.13
C TYR A 17 -9.44 0.67 12.74
N SER A 18 -9.41 0.85 14.06
CA SER A 18 -8.27 1.52 14.68
C SER A 18 -7.10 0.54 14.82
N PRO A 19 -5.94 0.79 14.19
CA PRO A 19 -4.81 -0.13 14.29
C PRO A 19 -4.38 -0.33 15.74
N THR A 20 -4.11 -1.59 16.11
CA THR A 20 -3.48 -1.90 17.39
C THR A 20 -2.01 -1.46 17.34
N GLU A 21 -1.36 -1.29 18.50
CA GLU A 21 0.08 -0.99 18.53
C GLU A 21 0.91 -2.05 17.78
N PHE A 22 0.52 -3.32 17.91
CA PHE A 22 1.14 -4.42 17.16
C PHE A 22 0.99 -4.22 15.64
N ALA A 23 -0.22 -3.90 15.16
CA ALA A 23 -0.45 -3.65 13.74
C ALA A 23 0.32 -2.41 13.24
N ARG A 24 0.35 -1.32 14.03
CA ARG A 24 1.15 -0.12 13.71
C ARG A 24 2.63 -0.45 13.55
N ARG A 25 3.19 -1.24 14.48
CA ARG A 25 4.58 -1.71 14.42
C ARG A 25 4.81 -2.56 13.17
N HIS A 26 3.90 -3.48 12.87
CA HIS A 26 3.97 -4.32 11.69
C HIS A 26 3.99 -3.47 10.40
N PHE A 27 3.03 -2.56 10.21
CA PHE A 27 2.96 -1.73 9.00
C PHE A 27 4.20 -0.85 8.79
N ARG A 28 4.73 -0.27 9.87
CA ARG A 28 5.98 0.51 9.81
C ARG A 28 7.18 -0.38 9.47
N GLY A 29 7.21 -1.61 10.00
CA GLY A 29 8.23 -2.61 9.66
C GLY A 29 8.18 -3.00 8.20
N SER A 30 7.00 -3.32 7.67
CA SER A 30 6.80 -3.66 6.26
C SER A 30 7.21 -2.51 5.35
N PHE A 31 6.78 -1.27 5.66
CA PHE A 31 7.21 -0.07 4.92
C PHE A 31 8.73 0.08 4.88
N ARG A 32 9.41 -0.08 6.02
CA ARG A 32 10.88 0.01 6.08
C ARG A 32 11.53 -1.04 5.17
N ASN A 33 11.10 -2.29 5.27
CA ASN A 33 11.68 -3.39 4.50
C ASN A 33 11.48 -3.17 2.98
N GLU A 34 10.29 -2.73 2.57
CA GLU A 34 10.02 -2.43 1.16
C GLU A 34 10.84 -1.23 0.66
N LEU A 35 10.96 -0.17 1.47
CA LEU A 35 11.79 0.98 1.13
C LEU A 35 13.27 0.60 0.96
N GLU A 36 13.80 -0.23 1.87
CA GLU A 36 15.18 -0.74 1.79
C GLU A 36 15.40 -1.56 0.52
N ALA A 37 14.43 -2.41 0.15
CA ALA A 37 14.51 -3.20 -1.08
C ALA A 37 14.49 -2.32 -2.34
N GLU A 38 13.59 -1.33 -2.41
CA GLU A 38 13.51 -0.41 -3.55
C GLU A 38 14.77 0.47 -3.65
N LEU A 39 15.35 0.87 -2.51
CA LEU A 39 16.60 1.63 -2.49
C LEU A 39 17.78 0.78 -2.99
N ALA A 40 17.88 -0.48 -2.55
CA ALA A 40 18.91 -1.40 -3.04
C ALA A 40 18.80 -1.64 -4.55
N HIS A 41 17.57 -1.80 -5.06
CA HIS A 41 17.33 -1.90 -6.50
C HIS A 41 17.73 -0.63 -7.27
N LEU A 42 17.45 0.56 -6.73
CA LEU A 42 17.88 1.81 -7.34
C LEU A 42 19.41 1.86 -7.44
N LEU A 43 20.11 1.59 -6.34
CA LEU A 43 21.57 1.63 -6.30
C LEU A 43 22.19 0.68 -7.32
N LEU A 44 21.70 -0.56 -7.40
CA LEU A 44 22.15 -1.55 -8.38
C LEU A 44 21.98 -1.08 -9.83
N ARG A 45 20.86 -0.40 -10.14
CA ARG A 45 20.58 0.08 -11.50
C ARG A 45 21.35 1.35 -11.84
N LEU A 46 21.72 2.16 -10.84
CA LEU A 46 22.50 3.37 -11.05
C LEU A 46 23.96 3.09 -11.41
N GLU A 47 24.54 1.96 -10.98
CA GLU A 47 25.94 1.61 -11.27
C GLU A 47 26.28 1.60 -12.76
N SER A 48 25.30 1.28 -13.62
CA SER A 48 25.47 1.19 -15.06
C SER A 48 24.66 2.24 -15.84
N ALA A 49 24.08 3.23 -15.16
CA ALA A 49 23.20 4.21 -15.79
C ALA A 49 23.98 5.45 -16.28
N ASP A 50 23.61 5.96 -17.45
CA ASP A 50 23.98 7.31 -17.87
C ASP A 50 23.16 8.40 -17.13
N GLU A 51 23.46 9.68 -17.34
CA GLU A 51 22.83 10.77 -16.60
C GLU A 51 21.31 10.87 -16.82
N LEU A 52 20.82 10.58 -18.04
CA LEU A 52 19.39 10.62 -18.35
C LEU A 52 18.66 9.42 -17.74
N GLN A 53 19.28 8.24 -17.81
CA GLN A 53 18.77 7.03 -17.17
C GLN A 53 18.73 7.18 -15.66
N ALA A 54 19.77 7.77 -15.05
CA ALA A 54 19.83 8.01 -13.61
C ALA A 54 18.69 8.93 -13.14
N ALA A 55 18.41 10.00 -13.88
CA ALA A 55 17.28 10.90 -13.58
C ALA A 55 15.93 10.18 -13.65
N GLU A 56 15.73 9.33 -14.65
CA GLU A 56 14.51 8.56 -14.83
C GLU A 56 14.35 7.47 -13.75
N LEU A 57 15.43 6.80 -13.36
CA LEU A 57 15.45 5.86 -12.24
C LEU A 57 15.09 6.53 -10.92
N ALA A 58 15.64 7.73 -10.65
CA ALA A 58 15.31 8.50 -9.47
C ALA A 58 13.82 8.92 -9.44
N ARG A 59 13.26 9.32 -10.59
CA ARG A 59 11.83 9.62 -10.71
C ARG A 59 10.96 8.40 -10.38
N GLN A 60 11.28 7.24 -10.97
CA GLN A 60 10.54 5.99 -10.73
C GLN A 60 10.60 5.57 -9.26
N PHE A 61 11.78 5.69 -8.63
CA PHE A 61 11.96 5.43 -7.21
C PHE A 61 11.08 6.36 -6.36
N ALA A 62 11.10 7.67 -6.63
CA ALA A 62 10.29 8.63 -5.90
C ALA A 62 8.78 8.31 -5.98
N GLU A 63 8.27 7.93 -7.16
CA GLU A 63 6.89 7.50 -7.35
C GLU A 63 6.56 6.22 -6.58
N ARG A 64 7.51 5.30 -6.48
CA ARG A 64 7.36 4.07 -5.72
C ARG A 64 7.28 4.35 -4.22
N VAL A 65 8.19 5.17 -3.69
CA VAL A 65 8.19 5.60 -2.28
C VAL A 65 6.91 6.35 -1.93
N ALA A 66 6.41 7.23 -2.80
CA ALA A 66 5.14 7.92 -2.60
C ALA A 66 3.96 6.95 -2.46
N ARG A 67 3.93 5.88 -3.26
CA ARG A 67 2.89 4.83 -3.17
C ARG A 67 3.00 4.04 -1.86
N LEU A 68 4.21 3.70 -1.43
CA LEU A 68 4.45 3.02 -0.16
C LEU A 68 4.01 3.89 1.04
N ASP A 69 4.35 5.18 1.03
CA ASP A 69 3.93 6.12 2.08
C ASP A 69 2.41 6.29 2.11
N ALA A 70 1.76 6.43 0.94
CA ALA A 70 0.29 6.49 0.87
C ALA A 70 -0.35 5.20 1.41
N GLN A 71 0.21 4.02 1.11
CA GLN A 71 -0.26 2.76 1.66
C GLN A 71 -0.08 2.69 3.19
N LEU A 72 1.08 3.12 3.70
CA LEU A 72 1.33 3.18 5.14
C LEU A 72 0.32 4.10 5.84
N ARG A 73 0.07 5.29 5.28
CA ARG A 73 -0.92 6.24 5.83
C ARG A 73 -2.31 5.64 5.87
N ARG A 74 -2.77 4.97 4.80
CA ARG A 74 -4.06 4.24 4.79
C ARG A 74 -4.12 3.16 5.86
N ASN A 75 -3.07 2.34 5.96
CA ASN A 75 -3.01 1.26 6.96
C ASN A 75 -3.03 1.82 8.40
N LEU A 76 -2.37 2.96 8.63
CA LEU A 76 -2.30 3.61 9.95
C LEU A 76 -3.56 4.40 10.30
N SER A 77 -4.25 4.97 9.32
CA SER A 77 -5.56 5.62 9.52
C SER A 77 -6.68 4.60 9.72
N GLY A 78 -6.42 3.32 9.41
CA GLY A 78 -7.46 2.30 9.50
C GLY A 78 -8.44 2.32 8.34
N ASP A 79 -8.10 3.06 7.29
CA ASP A 79 -8.94 3.24 6.12
C ASP A 79 -8.93 1.95 5.30
N ARG A 80 -10.11 1.35 5.18
CA ARG A 80 -10.33 0.09 4.48
C ARG A 80 -10.82 0.29 3.06
N HIS A 81 -10.97 1.52 2.55
CA HIS A 81 -11.24 1.67 1.13
C HIS A 81 -9.99 1.23 0.36
N PRO A 82 -9.98 0.06 -0.32
CA PRO A 82 -9.12 -0.02 -1.47
C PRO A 82 -9.61 1.12 -2.35
N GLY A 83 -8.74 2.07 -2.70
CA GLY A 83 -9.08 2.96 -3.81
C GLY A 83 -9.60 2.08 -4.94
N ASP A 84 -10.69 2.52 -5.60
CA ASP A 84 -11.47 1.76 -6.58
C ASP A 84 -10.66 1.06 -7.70
N ASP A 85 -9.34 1.27 -7.77
CA ASP A 85 -8.39 0.72 -8.73
C ASP A 85 -7.86 -0.71 -8.47
N GLN A 86 -8.20 -1.39 -7.37
CA GLN A 86 -7.72 -2.76 -7.12
C GLN A 86 -8.78 -3.87 -7.14
N ALA A 87 -10.00 -3.59 -7.60
CA ALA A 87 -10.96 -4.65 -7.93
C ALA A 87 -10.63 -5.27 -9.31
N ALA A 88 -9.48 -5.93 -9.43
CA ALA A 88 -9.27 -6.87 -10.52
C ALA A 88 -10.34 -7.97 -10.37
N PRO A 89 -11.20 -8.21 -11.39
CA PRO A 89 -12.26 -9.19 -11.27
C PRO A 89 -11.63 -10.58 -11.11
N ILE A 90 -11.89 -11.21 -9.96
CA ILE A 90 -11.62 -12.64 -9.77
C ILE A 90 -12.48 -13.37 -10.81
N ARG A 91 -11.89 -13.70 -11.97
CA ARG A 91 -12.47 -14.65 -12.91
C ARG A 91 -12.50 -15.99 -12.19
N ARG A 92 -13.63 -16.32 -11.57
CA ARG A 92 -13.96 -17.70 -11.23
C ARG A 92 -14.14 -18.43 -12.56
N THR A 93 -13.11 -19.16 -12.97
CA THR A 93 -13.25 -20.19 -14.00
C THR A 93 -14.14 -21.29 -13.44
N ALA A 94 -15.29 -21.48 -14.09
CA ALA A 94 -16.13 -22.66 -13.98
C ALA A 94 -15.53 -23.79 -14.82
#